data_AF-A0A7X8VSY4-F1
#
_entry.id   AF-A0A7X8VSY4-F1
#
_cell.length_a   1.000
_cell.length_b   1.000
_cell.length_c   1.000
_cell.angle_alpha   90.00
_cell.angle_beta   90.00
_cell.angle_gamma   90.00
#
_symmetry.space_group_name_H-M   'P 1'
#
loop_
_entity.id
_entity.type
_entity.pdbx_description
1 polymer ?
#
loop_
_entity_poly.entity_id
_entity_poly.type
_entity_poly.pdbx_seq_one_letter_code
_entity_poly.pdbx_strand_id
1 'polypeptide(L)'
;MAGIDFSEAAEDDSLLVKGFLIKDNTGILTSMKTDEYGIGYISLASLDNKVKGLKFNGVEPTVANVLNDTYGLKRPFNYIIRAMNDYKTTTEKEIVLAFVAFLHTTDAADIITNQGAIPLASTQSWDDIKGQHSVCTQDNSSVTIKFGGSDSIQRIAEALTSSFSAKCGNFVPEHDHTGSSDAFKRTQGSEKDGDNYKHVGFASRLFRDNEAGAAGTQGQLAWDAIVAIVHLNNEVSDVTGEDLKKIYRGDYTTWDQLLG
;
A
#
# COMPACT_ATOMS: atom_id res chain seq x y z
N MET A 1 -1.25 -10.23 -6.79
CA MET A 1 -0.26 -10.28 -5.68
C MET A 1 1.00 -10.94 -6.21
N ALA A 2 2.18 -10.38 -5.96
CA ALA A 2 3.44 -11.03 -6.37
C ALA A 2 3.74 -12.30 -5.56
N GLY A 3 3.16 -12.45 -4.37
CA GLY A 3 3.50 -13.54 -3.44
C GLY A 3 2.98 -14.94 -3.81
N ILE A 4 2.00 -15.08 -4.71
CA ILE A 4 1.41 -16.39 -5.06
C ILE A 4 1.55 -16.75 -6.55
N ASP A 5 2.31 -15.96 -7.32
CA ASP A 5 2.49 -16.16 -8.77
C ASP A 5 1.17 -16.36 -9.54
N PHE A 6 0.16 -15.54 -9.24
CA PHE A 6 -1.14 -15.56 -9.91
C PHE A 6 -1.49 -14.16 -10.40
N SER A 7 -0.62 -13.60 -11.24
CA SER A 7 -0.73 -12.24 -11.75
C SER A 7 -1.85 -12.09 -12.77
N GLU A 8 -2.19 -13.14 -13.52
CA GLU A 8 -3.23 -13.10 -14.55
C GLU A 8 -4.62 -12.88 -13.92
N ALA A 9 -4.88 -13.48 -12.75
CA ALA A 9 -6.13 -13.29 -12.02
C ALA A 9 -6.29 -11.88 -11.40
N ALA A 10 -5.27 -11.02 -11.48
CA ALA A 10 -5.42 -9.62 -11.07
C ALA A 10 -6.19 -8.77 -12.10
N GLU A 11 -6.30 -9.26 -13.34
CA GLU A 11 -6.98 -8.57 -14.45
C GLU A 11 -8.17 -9.38 -15.00
N ASP A 12 -8.29 -10.66 -14.65
CA ASP A 12 -9.34 -11.56 -15.12
C ASP A 12 -9.88 -12.47 -14.00
N ASP A 13 -11.01 -12.06 -13.44
CA ASP A 13 -11.73 -12.82 -12.41
C ASP A 13 -12.24 -14.18 -12.92
N SER A 14 -12.32 -14.42 -14.23
CA SER A 14 -12.77 -15.72 -14.77
C SER A 14 -11.80 -16.86 -14.48
N LEU A 15 -10.56 -16.53 -14.09
CA LEU A 15 -9.53 -17.46 -13.63
C LEU A 15 -9.74 -17.91 -12.18
N LEU A 16 -10.66 -17.27 -11.45
CA LEU A 16 -10.97 -17.61 -10.07
C LEU A 16 -12.05 -18.69 -9.98
N VAL A 17 -12.00 -19.47 -8.89
CA VAL A 17 -12.94 -20.54 -8.57
C VAL A 17 -14.37 -20.03 -8.55
N LYS A 18 -15.30 -20.80 -9.11
CA LYS A 18 -16.72 -20.41 -9.16
C LYS A 18 -17.27 -20.19 -7.75
N GLY A 19 -18.01 -19.09 -7.58
CA GLY A 19 -18.66 -18.76 -6.31
C GLY A 19 -17.77 -18.00 -5.33
N PHE A 20 -16.56 -17.57 -5.74
CA PHE A 20 -15.76 -16.64 -4.94
C PHE A 20 -16.54 -15.36 -4.65
N LEU A 21 -16.26 -14.75 -3.50
CA LEU A 21 -16.91 -13.52 -3.05
C LEU A 21 -15.85 -12.45 -2.81
N ILE A 22 -16.13 -11.23 -3.25
CA ILE A 22 -15.34 -10.04 -2.91
C ILE A 22 -16.06 -9.33 -1.76
N LYS A 23 -15.37 -9.21 -0.63
CA LYS A 23 -15.84 -8.48 0.56
C LYS A 23 -14.70 -7.65 1.15
N ASP A 24 -15.03 -6.69 1.98
CA ASP A 24 -14.03 -5.96 2.77
C ASP A 24 -13.50 -6.83 3.94
N ASN A 25 -12.46 -6.35 4.64
CA ASN A 25 -11.86 -7.10 5.75
C ASN A 25 -12.90 -7.51 6.81
N THR A 26 -13.86 -6.64 7.13
CA THR A 26 -14.95 -6.91 8.08
C THR A 26 -15.84 -8.06 7.60
N GLY A 27 -16.24 -8.05 6.33
CA GLY A 27 -17.06 -9.08 5.73
C GLY A 27 -16.34 -10.42 5.64
N ILE A 28 -15.05 -10.42 5.30
CA ILE A 28 -14.23 -11.65 5.24
C ILE A 28 -14.04 -12.23 6.64
N LEU A 29 -13.66 -11.41 7.64
CA LEU A 29 -13.59 -11.83 9.04
C LEU A 29 -14.89 -12.44 9.53
N THR A 30 -16.02 -11.83 9.18
CA THR A 30 -17.35 -12.33 9.58
C THR A 30 -17.63 -13.69 8.94
N SER A 31 -17.35 -13.86 7.64
CA SER A 31 -17.52 -15.15 6.95
C SER A 31 -16.65 -16.24 7.59
N MET A 32 -15.37 -15.95 7.87
CA MET A 32 -14.43 -16.95 8.42
C MET A 32 -14.68 -17.28 9.89
N LYS A 33 -15.56 -16.54 10.59
CA LYS A 33 -16.05 -16.89 11.94
C LYS A 33 -17.19 -17.90 11.91
N THR A 34 -17.79 -18.14 10.75
CA THR A 34 -18.97 -19.00 10.59
C THR A 34 -18.75 -20.16 9.65
N ASP A 35 -17.95 -19.97 8.60
CA ASP A 35 -17.70 -20.97 7.58
C ASP A 35 -16.47 -21.79 7.93
N GLU A 36 -16.68 -23.00 8.47
CA GLU A 36 -15.60 -23.90 8.91
C GLU A 36 -14.69 -24.36 7.76
N TYR A 37 -15.18 -24.30 6.52
CA TYR A 37 -14.45 -24.70 5.33
C TYR A 37 -13.97 -23.52 4.49
N GLY A 38 -14.34 -22.30 4.86
CA GLY A 38 -13.99 -21.09 4.14
C GLY A 38 -12.52 -20.71 4.25
N ILE A 39 -12.03 -20.05 3.22
CA ILE A 39 -10.75 -19.34 3.20
C ILE A 39 -10.97 -17.92 2.70
N GLY A 40 -10.25 -16.97 3.28
CA GLY A 40 -10.22 -15.58 2.83
C GLY A 40 -8.86 -14.95 3.04
N TYR A 41 -8.71 -13.71 2.60
CA TYR A 41 -7.54 -12.89 2.91
C TYR A 41 -7.96 -11.55 3.48
N ILE A 42 -7.22 -11.07 4.46
CA ILE A 42 -7.43 -9.74 5.05
C ILE A 42 -6.09 -9.03 5.20
N SER A 43 -6.10 -7.70 5.35
CA SER A 43 -4.92 -6.96 5.79
C SER A 43 -4.44 -7.49 7.14
N LEU A 44 -3.12 -7.61 7.32
CA LEU A 44 -2.52 -8.06 8.59
C LEU A 44 -3.00 -7.21 9.78
N ALA A 45 -3.16 -5.91 9.59
CA ALA A 45 -3.68 -5.00 10.63
C ALA A 45 -5.11 -5.33 11.09
N SER A 46 -5.88 -6.11 10.32
CA SER A 46 -7.24 -6.54 10.66
C SER A 46 -7.29 -7.93 11.32
N LEU A 47 -6.17 -8.65 11.40
CA LEU A 47 -6.16 -9.99 12.00
C LEU A 47 -6.49 -9.93 13.49
N ASP A 48 -7.53 -10.65 13.89
CA ASP A 48 -7.94 -10.82 15.29
C ASP A 48 -7.83 -12.30 15.72
N ASN A 49 -8.01 -12.57 17.01
CA ASN A 49 -7.96 -13.93 17.56
C ASN A 49 -9.26 -14.73 17.38
N LYS A 50 -10.22 -14.22 16.60
CA LYS A 50 -11.51 -14.87 16.35
C LYS A 50 -11.50 -15.68 15.04
N VAL A 51 -10.42 -15.59 14.27
CA VAL A 51 -10.12 -16.41 13.10
C VAL A 51 -8.68 -16.92 13.22
N LYS A 52 -8.32 -17.93 12.42
CA LYS A 52 -6.95 -18.42 12.36
C LYS A 52 -6.22 -17.77 11.19
N GLY A 53 -5.19 -16.98 11.48
CA GLY A 53 -4.23 -16.52 10.48
C GLY A 53 -3.23 -17.63 10.15
N LEU A 54 -3.14 -17.99 8.87
CA LEU A 54 -2.23 -19.01 8.40
C LEU A 54 -0.80 -18.47 8.29
N LYS A 55 0.16 -19.33 8.57
CA LYS A 55 1.56 -19.10 8.17
C LYS A 55 1.65 -19.09 6.65
N PHE A 56 2.66 -18.41 6.13
CA PHE A 56 2.98 -18.43 4.72
C PHE A 56 4.40 -18.94 4.51
N ASN A 57 4.55 -20.07 3.83
CA ASN A 57 5.81 -20.80 3.71
C ASN A 57 6.49 -21.01 5.08
N GLY A 58 5.71 -21.39 6.10
CA GLY A 58 6.19 -21.62 7.46
C GLY A 58 6.42 -20.35 8.30
N VAL A 59 6.26 -19.16 7.71
CA VAL A 59 6.51 -17.88 8.41
C VAL A 59 5.22 -17.29 8.96
N GLU A 60 5.25 -16.88 10.23
CA GLU A 60 4.09 -16.27 10.87
C GLU A 60 3.80 -14.86 10.34
N PRO A 61 2.51 -14.50 10.16
CA PRO A 61 2.09 -13.18 9.69
C PRO A 61 2.24 -12.14 10.81
N THR A 62 3.45 -11.63 11.00
CA THR A 62 3.73 -10.60 12.02
C THR A 62 4.37 -9.36 11.39
N VAL A 63 4.18 -8.20 12.02
CA VAL A 63 4.83 -6.95 11.58
C VAL A 63 6.35 -7.10 11.54
N ALA A 64 6.94 -7.80 12.52
CA ALA A 64 8.37 -8.08 12.55
C ALA A 64 8.83 -8.89 11.33
N ASN A 65 8.08 -9.95 10.97
CA ASN A 65 8.41 -10.79 9.82
C ASN A 65 8.16 -10.07 8.47
N VAL A 66 7.21 -9.14 8.43
CA VAL A 66 7.02 -8.26 7.25
C VAL A 66 8.21 -7.32 7.09
N LEU A 67 8.66 -6.68 8.15
CA LEU A 67 9.73 -5.68 8.10
C LEU A 67 11.12 -6.30 7.85
N ASN A 68 11.38 -7.51 8.35
CA ASN A 68 12.63 -8.24 8.10
C ASN A 68 12.63 -9.06 6.80
N ASP A 69 11.59 -8.92 5.98
CA ASP A 69 11.43 -9.56 4.67
C ASP A 69 11.30 -11.09 4.66
N THR A 70 10.96 -11.70 5.80
CA THR A 70 10.72 -13.15 5.89
C THR A 70 9.28 -13.55 5.54
N TYR A 71 8.29 -12.67 5.79
CA TYR A 71 6.89 -12.94 5.43
C TYR A 71 6.56 -12.40 4.02
N GLY A 72 6.28 -13.31 3.08
CA GLY A 72 6.21 -13.00 1.65
C GLY A 72 4.84 -12.56 1.09
N LEU A 73 3.73 -12.73 1.83
CA LEU A 73 2.41 -12.23 1.38
C LEU A 73 2.24 -10.73 1.66
N LYS A 74 3.04 -9.94 0.96
CA LYS A 74 3.05 -8.49 1.06
C LYS A 74 3.36 -7.83 -0.28
N ARG A 75 3.05 -6.54 -0.39
CA ARG A 75 3.42 -5.69 -1.52
C ARG A 75 3.90 -4.33 -1.02
N PRO A 76 4.85 -3.69 -1.72
CA PRO A 76 5.28 -2.36 -1.33
C PRO A 76 4.25 -1.33 -1.77
N PHE A 77 4.01 -0.36 -0.90
CA PHE A 77 3.43 0.92 -1.28
C PHE A 77 4.59 1.87 -1.54
N ASN A 78 4.68 2.36 -2.77
CA ASN A 78 5.73 3.22 -3.27
C ASN A 78 5.20 4.60 -3.61
N TYR A 79 6.10 5.57 -3.67
CA TYR A 79 5.82 6.89 -4.20
C TYR A 79 6.83 7.25 -5.29
N ILE A 80 6.42 8.18 -6.15
CA ILE A 80 7.26 8.89 -7.10
C ILE A 80 6.89 10.37 -7.06
N ILE A 81 7.86 11.26 -7.12
CA ILE A 81 7.64 12.71 -7.24
C ILE A 81 8.03 13.20 -8.64
N ARG A 82 7.66 14.41 -9.04
CA ARG A 82 8.17 15.00 -10.29
C ARG A 82 9.69 15.08 -10.28
N ALA A 83 10.29 15.05 -11.48
CA ALA A 83 11.71 15.28 -11.64
C ALA A 83 12.11 16.66 -11.07
N MET A 84 13.30 16.76 -10.46
CA MET A 84 13.72 17.93 -9.69
C MET A 84 13.74 19.24 -10.50
N ASN A 85 13.90 19.14 -11.81
CA ASN A 85 13.93 20.23 -12.78
C ASN A 85 12.57 20.48 -13.49
N ASP A 86 11.50 19.81 -13.06
CA ASP A 86 10.20 19.77 -13.75
C ASP A 86 9.06 20.33 -12.88
N TYR A 87 9.38 21.15 -11.87
CA TYR A 87 8.38 21.86 -11.06
C TYR A 87 8.08 23.24 -11.66
N LYS A 88 6.84 23.71 -11.55
CA LYS A 88 6.47 25.04 -12.07
C LYS A 88 7.05 26.15 -11.21
N THR A 89 7.15 25.91 -9.91
CA THR A 89 7.74 26.85 -8.95
C THR A 89 8.68 26.16 -7.98
N THR A 90 9.63 26.92 -7.43
CA THR A 90 10.50 26.45 -6.34
C THR A 90 9.68 26.07 -5.10
N THR A 91 8.62 26.81 -4.78
CA THR A 91 7.73 26.55 -3.64
C THR A 91 7.04 25.19 -3.76
N GLU A 92 6.48 24.85 -4.92
CA GLU A 92 5.89 23.51 -5.16
C GLU A 92 6.92 22.40 -4.90
N LYS A 93 8.14 22.57 -5.44
CA LYS A 93 9.22 21.60 -5.25
C LYS A 93 9.55 21.42 -3.76
N GLU A 94 9.74 22.53 -3.05
CA GLU A 94 10.15 22.50 -1.65
C GLU A 94 9.05 21.90 -0.75
N ILE A 95 7.77 22.18 -1.01
CA ILE A 95 6.66 21.54 -0.28
C ILE A 95 6.64 20.03 -0.53
N VAL A 96 6.85 19.59 -1.78
CA VAL A 96 6.90 18.16 -2.11
C VAL A 96 8.08 17.47 -1.44
N LEU A 97 9.27 18.09 -1.43
CA LEU A 97 10.44 17.56 -0.73
C LEU A 97 10.22 17.50 0.79
N ALA A 98 9.56 18.50 1.37
CA ALA A 98 9.18 18.50 2.77
C ALA A 98 8.15 17.39 3.08
N PHE A 99 7.18 17.16 2.18
CA PHE A 99 6.23 16.05 2.30
C PHE A 99 6.94 14.70 2.24
N VAL A 100 7.87 14.50 1.30
CA VAL A 100 8.68 13.26 1.24
C VAL A 100 9.49 13.06 2.52
N ALA A 101 10.09 14.11 3.07
CA ALA A 101 10.78 14.02 4.36
C ALA A 101 9.82 13.65 5.50
N PHE A 102 8.61 14.22 5.52
CA PHE A 102 7.55 13.88 6.47
C PHE A 102 7.14 12.41 6.38
N LEU A 103 7.08 11.80 5.19
CA LEU A 103 6.74 10.37 5.03
C LEU A 103 7.67 9.43 5.82
N HIS A 104 8.88 9.88 6.13
CA HIS A 104 9.88 9.12 6.87
C HIS A 104 9.93 9.47 8.36
N THR A 105 8.89 10.11 8.90
CA THR A 105 8.78 10.47 10.33
C THR A 105 7.91 9.50 11.12
N THR A 106 8.04 9.52 12.44
CA THR A 106 7.14 8.79 13.34
C THR A 106 5.70 9.28 13.24
N ASP A 107 5.47 10.58 12.99
CA ASP A 107 4.14 11.14 12.73
C ASP A 107 3.45 10.45 11.54
N ALA A 108 4.16 10.28 10.43
CA ALA A 108 3.64 9.58 9.26
C ALA A 108 3.48 8.08 9.52
N ALA A 109 4.38 7.47 10.28
CA ALA A 109 4.30 6.05 10.65
C ALA A 109 3.01 5.73 11.42
N ASP A 110 2.60 6.60 12.35
CA ASP A 110 1.35 6.45 13.09
C ASP A 110 0.13 6.56 12.16
N ILE A 111 0.14 7.51 11.22
CA ILE A 111 -0.94 7.68 10.23
C ILE A 111 -1.06 6.44 9.34
N ILE A 112 0.06 5.94 8.81
CA ILE A 112 0.11 4.74 7.97
C ILE A 112 -0.43 3.53 8.72
N THR A 113 -0.01 3.35 9.97
CA THR A 113 -0.47 2.27 10.86
C THR A 113 -1.98 2.34 11.10
N ASN A 114 -2.51 3.53 11.39
CA ASN A 114 -3.94 3.74 11.61
C ASN A 114 -4.80 3.49 10.37
N GLN A 115 -4.19 3.52 9.17
CA GLN A 115 -4.84 3.19 7.91
C GLN A 115 -4.62 1.72 7.49
N GLY A 116 -4.03 0.90 8.36
CA GLY A 116 -3.91 -0.56 8.19
C GLY A 116 -2.70 -1.03 7.38
N ALA A 117 -1.77 -0.13 7.06
CA ALA A 117 -0.50 -0.45 6.42
C ALA A 117 0.65 -0.47 7.45
N ILE A 118 1.80 -1.01 7.05
CA ILE A 118 2.96 -1.19 7.91
C ILE A 118 4.04 -0.17 7.50
N PRO A 119 4.31 0.86 8.31
CA PRO A 119 5.29 1.88 7.96
C PRO A 119 6.71 1.33 7.96
N LEU A 120 7.60 2.00 7.23
CA LEU A 120 9.03 1.76 7.37
C LEU A 120 9.54 2.28 8.72
N ALA A 121 10.65 1.73 9.20
CA ALA A 121 11.23 2.15 10.47
C ALA A 121 11.64 3.64 10.41
N SER A 122 11.23 4.40 11.42
CA SER A 122 11.59 5.80 11.62
C SER A 122 11.88 6.06 13.09
N THR A 123 12.80 7.00 13.35
CA THR A 123 13.19 7.42 14.70
C THR A 123 13.04 8.92 14.92
N GLN A 124 12.70 9.70 13.89
CA GLN A 124 12.57 11.15 13.96
C GLN A 124 11.11 11.57 13.79
N SER A 125 10.66 12.52 14.59
CA SER A 125 9.38 13.18 14.41
C SER A 125 9.45 14.29 13.36
N TRP A 126 8.31 14.81 12.92
CA TRP A 126 8.30 16.02 12.10
C TRP A 126 8.95 17.21 12.82
N ASP A 127 8.76 17.32 14.14
CA ASP A 127 9.33 18.41 14.92
C ASP A 127 10.85 18.42 14.94
N ASP A 128 11.49 17.24 14.82
CA ASP A 128 12.95 17.10 14.76
C ASP A 128 13.54 17.62 13.44
N ILE A 129 12.77 17.55 12.34
CA ILE A 129 13.27 17.83 10.99
C ILE A 129 12.69 19.10 10.36
N LYS A 130 11.58 19.64 10.87
CA LYS A 130 10.88 20.79 10.26
C LYS A 130 11.75 22.03 10.06
N GLY A 131 12.78 22.22 10.89
CA GLY A 131 13.74 23.33 10.76
C GLY A 131 14.55 23.30 9.45
N GLN A 132 14.61 22.15 8.77
CA GLN A 132 15.29 21.97 7.49
C GLN A 132 14.39 22.34 6.29
N HIS A 133 13.11 22.64 6.54
CA HIS A 133 12.09 22.89 5.52
C HIS A 133 11.43 24.26 5.73
N SER A 134 12.19 25.34 5.49
CA SER A 134 11.72 26.72 5.71
C SER A 134 10.49 27.10 4.87
N VAL A 135 10.22 26.42 3.75
CA VAL A 135 8.97 26.59 2.98
C VAL A 135 7.73 26.33 3.84
N CYS A 136 7.82 25.45 4.83
CA CYS A 136 6.69 25.07 5.67
C CYS A 136 6.34 26.11 6.74
N THR A 137 7.16 27.15 6.94
CA THR A 137 6.85 28.28 7.82
C THR A 137 6.18 29.45 7.09
N GLN A 138 6.07 29.37 5.76
CA GLN A 138 5.43 30.39 4.92
C GLN A 138 3.92 30.14 4.84
N ASP A 139 3.16 31.14 4.36
CA ASP A 139 1.77 30.94 3.96
C ASP A 139 1.75 30.29 2.57
N ASN A 140 1.36 29.02 2.54
CA ASN A 140 1.23 28.22 1.32
C ASN A 140 -0.24 27.98 0.94
N SER A 141 -1.19 28.68 1.56
CA SER A 141 -2.64 28.44 1.37
C SER A 141 -3.15 28.65 -0.06
N SER A 142 -2.38 29.35 -0.90
CA SER A 142 -2.64 29.51 -2.34
C SER A 142 -1.95 28.46 -3.22
N VAL A 143 -1.13 27.57 -2.65
CA VAL A 143 -0.33 26.59 -3.40
C VAL A 143 -1.05 25.25 -3.42
N THR A 144 -1.38 24.75 -4.61
CA THR A 144 -2.00 23.43 -4.79
C THR A 144 -0.94 22.38 -5.12
N ILE A 145 -0.88 21.32 -4.31
CA ILE A 145 -0.07 20.13 -4.58
C ILE A 145 -0.99 18.99 -4.98
N LYS A 146 -0.66 18.34 -6.10
CA LYS A 146 -1.50 17.34 -6.77
C LYS A 146 -0.96 15.92 -6.52
N PHE A 147 -1.80 15.06 -6.01
CA PHE A 147 -1.51 13.68 -5.63
C PHE A 147 -2.35 12.73 -6.48
N GLY A 148 -1.81 11.56 -6.81
CA GLY A 148 -2.57 10.56 -7.55
C GLY A 148 -1.88 9.21 -7.62
N GLY A 149 -2.35 8.35 -8.52
CA GLY A 149 -1.85 6.99 -8.66
C GLY A 149 -2.82 5.96 -8.07
N SER A 150 -2.33 5.05 -7.25
CA SER A 150 -3.06 3.87 -6.79
C SER A 150 -4.26 4.17 -5.89
N ASP A 151 -5.43 3.66 -6.30
CA ASP A 151 -6.67 3.69 -5.51
C ASP A 151 -6.51 2.99 -4.16
N SER A 152 -5.67 1.95 -4.09
CA SER A 152 -5.37 1.23 -2.84
C SER A 152 -4.67 2.12 -1.79
N ILE A 153 -4.02 3.21 -2.22
CA ILE A 153 -3.24 4.11 -1.34
C ILE A 153 -4.03 5.40 -1.04
N GLN A 154 -5.14 5.68 -1.72
CA GLN A 154 -5.86 6.94 -1.62
C GLN A 154 -6.16 7.36 -0.17
N ARG A 155 -6.73 6.47 0.65
CA ARG A 155 -7.06 6.78 2.06
C ARG A 155 -5.83 7.13 2.90
N ILE A 156 -4.70 6.46 2.66
CA ILE A 156 -3.42 6.74 3.32
C ILE A 156 -2.89 8.10 2.87
N ALA A 157 -2.92 8.36 1.56
CA ALA A 157 -2.45 9.62 0.99
C ALA A 157 -3.25 10.81 1.51
N GLU A 158 -4.59 10.71 1.55
CA GLU A 158 -5.48 11.75 2.09
C GLU A 158 -5.25 11.98 3.59
N ALA A 159 -5.06 10.92 4.38
CA ALA A 159 -4.76 11.06 5.81
C ALA A 159 -3.39 11.74 6.05
N LEU A 160 -2.37 11.37 5.27
CA LEU A 160 -1.04 11.97 5.34
C LEU A 160 -1.08 13.46 4.94
N THR A 161 -1.72 13.81 3.82
CA THR A 161 -1.80 15.19 3.36
C THR A 161 -2.67 16.06 4.24
N SER A 162 -3.76 15.52 4.81
CA SER A 162 -4.60 16.23 5.78
C SER A 162 -3.82 16.62 7.03
N SER A 163 -2.98 15.73 7.57
CA SER A 163 -2.10 16.04 8.69
C SER A 163 -0.97 16.99 8.31
N PHE A 164 -0.34 16.77 7.15
CA PHE A 164 0.83 17.54 6.75
C PHE A 164 0.53 18.95 6.24
N SER A 165 -0.64 19.18 5.64
CA SER A 165 -1.04 20.51 5.13
C SER A 165 -0.92 21.60 6.20
N ALA A 166 -1.50 21.36 7.38
CA ALA A 166 -1.39 22.29 8.51
C ALA A 166 0.05 22.47 9.02
N LYS A 167 0.91 21.46 8.84
CA LYS A 167 2.33 21.49 9.23
C LYS A 167 3.22 22.21 8.21
N CYS A 168 2.71 22.50 7.01
CA CYS A 168 3.48 23.10 5.91
C CYS A 168 2.74 24.27 5.24
N GLY A 169 2.29 25.22 6.05
CA GLY A 169 1.72 26.48 5.55
C GLY A 169 0.32 26.37 4.95
N ASN A 170 -0.45 25.33 5.29
CA ASN A 170 -1.81 25.09 4.79
C ASN A 170 -1.93 24.96 3.27
N PHE A 171 -0.92 24.40 2.58
CA PHE A 171 -1.05 24.10 1.14
C PHE A 171 -2.30 23.25 0.84
N VAL A 172 -2.83 23.37 -0.36
CA VAL A 172 -4.06 22.69 -0.78
C VAL A 172 -3.72 21.34 -1.43
N PRO A 173 -3.99 20.19 -0.79
CA PRO A 173 -3.86 18.90 -1.44
C PRO A 173 -5.04 18.64 -2.38
N GLU A 174 -4.75 18.28 -3.63
CA GLU A 174 -5.71 17.81 -4.64
C GLU A 174 -5.42 16.34 -4.94
N HIS A 175 -6.41 15.46 -4.80
CA HIS A 175 -6.26 14.02 -5.02
C HIS A 175 -7.06 13.56 -6.24
N ASP A 176 -6.41 12.78 -7.10
CA ASP A 176 -7.01 12.09 -8.24
C ASP A 176 -6.26 10.77 -8.47
N HIS A 177 -6.79 9.71 -7.84
CA HIS A 177 -6.24 8.35 -7.86
C HIS A 177 -7.11 7.49 -8.79
N THR A 178 -6.45 6.80 -9.71
CA THR A 178 -7.09 5.98 -10.75
C THR A 178 -6.34 4.69 -11.10
N GLY A 179 -5.21 4.41 -10.43
CA GLY A 179 -4.40 3.22 -10.66
C GLY A 179 -2.89 3.43 -10.49
N SER A 180 -2.17 2.37 -10.13
CA SER A 180 -0.72 2.45 -9.85
C SER A 180 0.12 2.90 -11.05
N SER A 181 -0.30 2.62 -12.29
CA SER A 181 0.42 3.09 -13.49
C SER A 181 0.28 4.59 -13.73
N ASP A 182 -0.76 5.24 -13.20
CA ASP A 182 -0.89 6.70 -13.28
C ASP A 182 0.18 7.42 -12.44
N ALA A 183 0.76 6.76 -11.44
CA ALA A 183 1.79 7.34 -10.60
C ALA A 183 2.98 7.84 -11.42
N PHE A 184 3.62 6.96 -12.20
CA PHE A 184 4.70 7.35 -13.10
C PHE A 184 4.17 8.20 -14.26
N LYS A 185 3.10 7.74 -14.92
CA LYS A 185 2.55 8.37 -16.13
C LYS A 185 2.25 9.86 -15.95
N ARG A 186 1.70 10.28 -14.80
CA ARG A 186 1.31 11.66 -14.51
C ARG A 186 2.38 12.49 -13.77
N THR A 187 3.44 11.88 -13.24
CA THR A 187 4.54 12.62 -12.57
C THR A 187 5.77 12.80 -13.45
N GLN A 188 6.14 11.79 -14.25
CA GLN A 188 7.34 11.81 -15.10
C GLN A 188 7.15 11.14 -16.47
N GLY A 189 6.02 10.48 -16.70
CA GLY A 189 5.72 9.80 -17.96
C GLY A 189 4.96 10.67 -18.96
N SER A 190 4.17 10.02 -19.82
CA SER A 190 3.54 10.64 -20.99
C SER A 190 2.50 11.73 -20.68
N GLU A 191 1.96 11.79 -19.46
CA GLU A 191 0.95 12.78 -19.05
C GLU A 191 1.52 13.83 -18.08
N LYS A 192 2.84 13.86 -17.84
CA LYS A 192 3.46 14.76 -16.85
C LYS A 192 3.28 16.25 -17.16
N ASP A 193 3.01 16.60 -18.42
CA ASP A 193 2.85 17.98 -18.89
C ASP A 193 1.40 18.32 -19.27
N GLY A 194 0.47 17.36 -19.14
CA GLY A 194 -0.95 17.54 -19.43
C GLY A 194 -1.77 18.00 -18.22
N ASP A 195 -3.08 18.16 -18.41
CA ASP A 195 -4.00 18.66 -17.37
C ASP A 195 -4.04 17.76 -16.12
N ASN A 196 -3.80 16.45 -16.31
CA ASN A 196 -3.85 15.45 -15.27
C ASN A 196 -2.57 15.32 -14.44
N TYR A 197 -1.53 16.12 -14.73
CA TYR A 197 -0.22 15.99 -14.08
C TYR A 197 -0.33 15.95 -12.55
N LYS A 198 0.58 15.19 -11.94
CA LYS A 198 0.72 15.08 -10.48
C LYS A 198 2.09 15.56 -10.04
N HIS A 199 2.13 16.08 -8.82
CA HIS A 199 3.35 16.40 -8.09
C HIS A 199 3.91 15.15 -7.41
N VAL A 200 3.01 14.33 -6.85
CA VAL A 200 3.32 13.06 -6.16
C VAL A 200 2.39 11.96 -6.67
N GLY A 201 2.95 10.83 -7.07
CA GLY A 201 2.25 9.64 -7.50
C GLY A 201 2.51 8.47 -6.55
N PHE A 202 1.51 7.65 -6.28
CA PHE A 202 1.61 6.47 -5.43
C PHE A 202 1.37 5.18 -6.20
N ALA A 203 2.15 4.13 -5.96
CA ALA A 203 1.99 2.82 -6.59
C ALA A 203 1.91 1.73 -5.52
N SER A 204 0.87 0.89 -5.56
CA SER A 204 0.70 -0.24 -4.63
C SER A 204 1.37 -1.51 -5.14
N ARG A 205 2.55 -1.33 -5.76
CA ARG A 205 3.42 -2.35 -6.33
C ARG A 205 4.79 -1.72 -6.59
N LEU A 206 5.77 -2.57 -6.92
CA LEU A 206 7.02 -2.10 -7.53
C LEU A 206 6.73 -1.36 -8.84
N PHE A 207 7.50 -0.32 -9.13
CA PHE A 207 7.51 0.30 -10.45
C PHE A 207 8.04 -0.70 -11.49
N ARG A 208 7.46 -0.70 -12.68
CA ARG A 208 7.92 -1.53 -13.80
C ARG A 208 9.22 -0.95 -14.38
N ASP A 209 9.94 -1.73 -15.18
CA ASP A 209 11.18 -1.27 -15.83
C ASP A 209 10.97 -0.01 -16.69
N ASN A 210 9.79 0.13 -17.30
CA ASN A 210 9.40 1.31 -18.09
C ASN A 210 8.78 2.45 -17.25
N GLU A 211 8.81 2.35 -15.93
CA GLU A 211 8.33 3.35 -14.96
C GLU A 211 9.47 3.80 -14.02
N ALA A 212 10.71 3.72 -14.48
CA ALA A 212 11.89 4.17 -13.74
C ALA A 212 11.92 5.71 -13.66
N GLY A 213 11.80 6.26 -12.44
CA GLY A 213 11.90 7.69 -12.20
C GLY A 213 13.34 8.18 -12.23
N ALA A 214 13.52 9.49 -12.39
CA ALA A 214 14.81 10.13 -12.23
C ALA A 214 15.45 9.80 -10.86
N ALA A 215 16.78 9.75 -10.79
CA ALA A 215 17.49 9.40 -9.57
C ALA A 215 17.02 10.27 -8.37
N GLY A 216 16.71 9.61 -7.25
CA GLY A 216 16.26 10.28 -6.03
C GLY A 216 14.80 10.77 -6.03
N THR A 217 13.98 10.37 -7.01
CA THR A 217 12.55 10.76 -7.08
C THR A 217 11.58 9.65 -6.72
N GLN A 218 12.07 8.45 -6.42
CA GLN A 218 11.27 7.29 -6.05
C GLN A 218 11.69 6.77 -4.68
N GLY A 219 10.73 6.20 -3.96
CA GLY A 219 10.98 5.55 -2.69
C GLY A 219 9.80 4.69 -2.25
N GLN A 220 10.01 3.97 -1.16
CA GLN A 220 8.98 3.17 -0.53
C GLN A 220 8.33 3.96 0.61
N LEU A 221 7.00 3.96 0.64
CA LEU A 221 6.16 4.55 1.68
C LEU A 221 5.94 3.57 2.83
N ALA A 222 5.50 2.35 2.50
CA ALA A 222 5.04 1.36 3.46
C ALA A 222 5.04 -0.06 2.87
N TRP A 223 4.72 -1.04 3.70
CA TRP A 223 4.30 -2.37 3.31
C TRP A 223 2.79 -2.52 3.48
N ASP A 224 2.15 -3.18 2.52
CA ASP A 224 0.81 -3.73 2.66
C ASP A 224 0.96 -5.25 2.74
N ALA A 225 0.65 -5.82 3.90
CA ALA A 225 0.74 -7.25 4.15
C ALA A 225 -0.65 -7.83 4.34
N ILE A 226 -0.90 -8.99 3.75
CA ILE A 226 -2.15 -9.72 3.87
C ILE A 226 -1.92 -11.06 4.55
N VAL A 227 -2.99 -11.62 5.10
CA VAL A 227 -2.99 -12.90 5.79
C VAL A 227 -4.10 -13.75 5.23
N ALA A 228 -3.76 -14.97 4.78
CA ALA A 228 -4.76 -15.98 4.51
C ALA A 228 -5.37 -16.42 5.84
N ILE A 229 -6.69 -16.37 5.95
CA ILE A 229 -7.42 -16.71 7.16
C ILE A 229 -8.43 -17.81 6.91
N VAL A 230 -8.61 -18.64 7.91
CA VAL A 230 -9.60 -19.72 7.96
C VAL A 230 -10.32 -19.69 9.30
N HIS A 231 -11.39 -20.48 9.42
CA HIS A 231 -12.07 -20.68 10.68
C HIS A 231 -11.14 -21.28 11.76
N LEU A 232 -11.38 -20.96 13.03
CA LEU A 232 -10.54 -21.43 14.15
C LEU A 232 -10.45 -22.97 14.23
N ASN A 233 -11.53 -23.66 13.89
CA ASN A 233 -11.61 -25.14 13.90
C ASN A 233 -10.92 -25.80 12.70
N ASN A 234 -10.52 -25.03 11.68
CA ASN A 234 -9.88 -25.60 10.50
C ASN A 234 -8.47 -26.11 10.84
N GLU A 235 -8.08 -27.30 10.41
CA GLU A 235 -6.80 -27.91 10.81
C GLU A 235 -5.58 -27.28 10.12
N VAL A 236 -5.77 -26.62 8.97
CA VAL A 236 -4.66 -25.95 8.25
C VAL A 236 -4.07 -24.83 9.09
N SER A 237 -2.74 -24.79 9.14
CA SER A 237 -1.98 -23.76 9.86
C SER A 237 -0.91 -23.06 9.02
N ASP A 238 -0.64 -23.54 7.81
CA ASP A 238 0.38 -23.03 6.90
C ASP A 238 -0.05 -23.25 5.45
N VAL A 239 0.33 -22.33 4.57
CA VAL A 239 0.08 -22.38 3.12
C VAL A 239 1.27 -21.85 2.35
N THR A 240 1.51 -22.41 1.16
CA THR A 240 2.44 -21.88 0.18
C THR A 240 1.75 -20.99 -0.85
N GLY A 241 2.53 -20.31 -1.69
CA GLY A 241 1.97 -19.57 -2.83
C GLY A 241 1.26 -20.48 -3.83
N GLU A 242 1.79 -21.69 -4.03
CA GLU A 242 1.20 -22.70 -4.92
C GLU A 242 -0.15 -23.20 -4.38
N ASP A 243 -0.24 -23.44 -3.07
CA ASP A 243 -1.48 -23.85 -2.41
C ASP A 243 -2.58 -22.82 -2.63
N LEU A 244 -2.29 -21.55 -2.32
CA LEU A 244 -3.24 -20.46 -2.52
C LEU A 244 -3.66 -20.35 -3.99
N LYS A 245 -2.72 -20.45 -4.94
CA LYS A 245 -3.01 -20.42 -6.37
C LYS A 245 -3.95 -21.56 -6.79
N LYS A 246 -3.70 -22.79 -6.34
CA LYS A 246 -4.56 -23.96 -6.63
C LYS A 246 -5.95 -23.84 -6.00
N ILE A 247 -6.05 -23.33 -4.78
CA ILE A 247 -7.34 -23.06 -4.12
C ILE A 247 -8.12 -22.00 -4.90
N TYR A 248 -7.50 -20.84 -5.20
CA TYR A 248 -8.19 -19.75 -5.90
C TYR A 248 -8.54 -20.09 -7.34
N ARG A 249 -7.85 -21.04 -7.97
CA ARG A 249 -8.21 -21.58 -9.29
C ARG A 249 -9.32 -22.64 -9.24
N GLY A 250 -9.52 -23.25 -8.08
CA GLY A 250 -10.47 -24.36 -7.88
C GLY A 250 -9.87 -25.74 -8.19
N ASP A 251 -8.54 -25.85 -8.29
CA ASP A 251 -7.85 -27.15 -8.42
C ASP A 251 -7.91 -27.91 -7.08
N TYR A 252 -7.81 -27.18 -5.97
CA TYR A 252 -8.06 -27.68 -4.62
C TYR A 252 -9.43 -27.22 -4.13
N THR A 253 -10.25 -28.19 -3.74
CA THR A 253 -11.64 -28.00 -3.31
C THR A 253 -11.92 -28.57 -1.92
N THR A 254 -10.93 -29.24 -1.32
CA THR A 254 -11.00 -29.83 0.03
C THR A 254 -9.70 -29.58 0.79
N TRP A 255 -9.76 -29.55 2.12
CA TRP A 255 -8.59 -29.32 2.98
C TRP A 255 -7.62 -30.51 2.99
N ASP A 256 -8.10 -31.73 2.78
CA ASP A 256 -7.26 -32.94 2.71
C ASP A 256 -6.20 -32.84 1.61
N GLN A 257 -6.48 -32.14 0.50
CA GLN A 257 -5.52 -31.91 -0.57
C GLN A 257 -4.30 -31.07 -0.14
N LEU A 258 -4.41 -30.33 0.96
CA LEU A 258 -3.33 -29.55 1.57
C LEU A 258 -2.65 -30.29 2.73
N LEU A 259 -3.40 -31.14 3.44
CA LEU A 259 -2.91 -31.84 4.63
C LEU A 259 -2.19 -33.15 4.31
N GLY A 260 -2.43 -33.73 3.12
CA GLY A 260 -1.79 -34.96 2.65
C GLY A 260 -2.62 -36.20 2.90
#